data_AF-A0A6J6VYP4-F1
#
_entry.id   AF-A0A6J6VYP4-F1
#
_cell.length_a   1.000
_cell.length_b   1.000
_cell.length_c   1.000
_cell.angle_alpha   90.00
_cell.angle_beta   90.00
_cell.angle_gamma   90.00
#
_symmetry.space_group_name_H-M   'P 1'
#
loop_
_entity.id
_entity.type
_entity.pdbx_description
1 polymer ?
#
loop_
_entity_poly.entity_id
_entity_poly.type
_entity_poly.pdbx_seq_one_letter_code
_entity_poly.pdbx_strand_id
1 'polypeptide(L)'
;MTSAQVTAHLRKFAPEQRKILAILRDQIASELPTAKQVIKYGIPTFMIEDVPVIGFDGYKNHNSIFPYSGSFNARLKSDLERYVQTKGSIHFELGIVFPKPLLKKIIKEKIRQINDSFPKKSGEYLQFYPDGVLKAKGKYRAGKLHGDWQWFRKTGVIMRSGSFKGGEQAGTWVTYDAQGKVYKKTLITGS
;
A
#
# COMPACT_ATOMS: atom_id res chain seq x y z
N MET A 1 -11.82 9.64 6.39
CA MET A 1 -11.97 10.29 5.07
C MET A 1 -12.21 9.20 4.03
N THR A 2 -13.15 9.38 3.09
CA THR A 2 -13.74 8.27 2.30
C THR A 2 -13.73 8.52 0.78
N SER A 3 -14.04 7.47 0.00
CA SER A 3 -14.17 7.51 -1.47
C SER A 3 -15.14 8.59 -1.99
N ALA A 4 -16.16 8.96 -1.21
CA ALA A 4 -17.08 10.04 -1.56
C ALA A 4 -16.39 11.40 -1.66
N GLN A 5 -15.41 11.67 -0.79
CA GLN A 5 -14.66 12.94 -0.82
C GLN A 5 -13.71 13.00 -2.01
N VAL A 6 -13.10 11.88 -2.38
CA VAL A 6 -12.30 11.80 -3.63
C VAL A 6 -13.19 12.07 -4.84
N THR A 7 -14.41 11.51 -4.86
CA THR A 7 -15.38 11.78 -5.94
C THR A 7 -15.76 13.25 -6.00
N ALA A 8 -16.02 13.90 -4.86
CA ALA A 8 -16.29 15.33 -4.79
C ALA A 8 -15.09 16.16 -5.26
N HIS A 9 -13.87 15.80 -4.86
CA HIS A 9 -12.62 16.46 -5.26
C HIS A 9 -12.46 16.46 -6.79
N LEU A 10 -12.73 15.34 -7.46
CA LEU A 10 -12.58 15.24 -8.91
C LEU A 10 -13.57 16.12 -9.70
N ARG A 11 -14.69 16.54 -9.09
CA ARG A 11 -15.68 17.42 -9.77
C ARG A 11 -15.13 18.80 -10.12
N LYS A 12 -14.03 19.23 -9.49
CA LYS A 12 -13.36 20.52 -9.78
C LYS A 12 -12.70 20.58 -11.16
N PHE A 13 -12.47 19.42 -11.79
CA PHE A 13 -11.81 19.34 -13.09
C PHE A 13 -12.81 19.35 -14.25
N ALA A 14 -12.36 19.84 -15.41
CA ALA A 14 -13.12 19.79 -16.65
C ALA A 14 -13.53 18.34 -17.00
N PRO A 15 -14.65 18.11 -17.71
CA PRO A 15 -15.18 16.76 -17.95
C PRO A 15 -14.17 15.75 -18.49
N GLU A 16 -13.37 16.14 -19.48
CA GLU A 16 -12.36 15.26 -20.08
C GLU A 16 -11.24 14.88 -19.10
N GLN A 17 -10.64 15.88 -18.43
CA GLN A 17 -9.60 15.61 -17.43
C GLN A 17 -10.14 14.76 -16.27
N ARG A 18 -11.36 15.05 -15.81
CA ARG A 18 -12.04 14.29 -14.74
C ARG A 18 -12.23 12.83 -15.13
N LYS A 19 -12.61 12.56 -16.38
CA LYS A 19 -12.75 11.20 -16.91
C LYS A 19 -11.42 10.44 -16.84
N ILE A 20 -10.32 11.08 -17.24
CA ILE A 20 -8.99 10.48 -17.18
C ILE A 20 -8.55 10.19 -15.73
N LEU A 21 -8.77 11.13 -14.80
CA LEU A 21 -8.46 10.93 -13.38
C LEU A 21 -9.34 9.85 -12.73
N ALA A 22 -10.61 9.73 -13.15
CA ALA A 22 -11.49 8.66 -12.70
C ALA A 22 -11.01 7.29 -13.18
N ILE A 23 -10.61 7.17 -14.44
CA ILE A 23 -10.01 5.93 -14.98
C ILE A 23 -8.74 5.56 -14.19
N LEU A 24 -7.86 6.53 -13.93
CA LEU A 24 -6.65 6.31 -13.14
C LEU A 24 -6.98 5.82 -11.72
N ARG A 25 -7.95 6.46 -11.05
CA ARG A 25 -8.43 6.03 -9.73
C ARG A 25 -8.87 4.57 -9.73
N ASP A 26 -9.66 4.18 -10.73
CA ASP A 26 -10.22 2.83 -10.82
C ASP A 26 -9.13 1.81 -11.15
N GLN A 27 -8.16 2.17 -11.99
CA GLN A 27 -6.96 1.36 -12.24
C GLN A 27 -6.15 1.13 -10.96
N ILE A 28 -5.90 2.18 -10.16
CA ILE A 28 -5.18 2.06 -8.88
C ILE A 28 -5.97 1.17 -7.91
N ALA A 29 -7.28 1.39 -7.79
CA ALA A 29 -8.14 0.59 -6.92
C ALA A 29 -8.12 -0.90 -7.30
N SER A 30 -8.04 -1.23 -8.59
CA SER A 30 -7.94 -2.61 -9.07
C SER A 30 -6.62 -3.29 -8.72
N GLU A 31 -5.52 -2.53 -8.61
CA GLU A 31 -4.20 -3.06 -8.25
C GLU A 31 -3.96 -3.04 -6.72
N LEU A 32 -4.76 -2.29 -5.96
CA LEU A 32 -4.68 -2.14 -4.49
C LEU A 32 -6.04 -2.38 -3.81
N PRO A 33 -6.58 -3.61 -3.84
CA PRO A 33 -7.96 -3.91 -3.42
C PRO A 33 -8.24 -3.64 -1.93
N THR A 34 -7.21 -3.64 -1.08
CA THR A 34 -7.34 -3.40 0.36
C THR A 34 -7.10 -1.93 0.76
N ALA A 35 -6.72 -1.08 -0.20
CA ALA A 35 -6.35 0.29 0.10
C ALA A 35 -7.57 1.19 0.35
N LYS A 36 -7.46 2.04 1.37
CA LYS A 36 -8.43 3.09 1.66
C LYS A 36 -8.10 4.35 0.85
N GLN A 37 -9.12 4.99 0.31
CA GLN A 37 -8.99 6.29 -0.36
C GLN A 37 -9.21 7.43 0.65
N VAL A 38 -8.24 8.33 0.74
CA VAL A 38 -8.28 9.51 1.61
C VAL A 38 -7.84 10.76 0.84
N ILE A 39 -8.17 11.95 1.35
CA ILE A 39 -7.52 13.19 0.92
C ILE A 39 -6.40 13.48 1.92
N LYS A 40 -5.14 13.49 1.47
CA LYS A 40 -3.97 13.79 2.30
C LYS A 40 -3.22 14.98 1.69
N TYR A 41 -3.06 16.05 2.47
CA TYR A 41 -2.51 17.33 1.99
C TYR A 41 -3.21 17.86 0.72
N GLY A 42 -4.53 17.71 0.65
CA GLY A 42 -5.32 18.12 -0.52
C GLY A 42 -5.25 17.17 -1.72
N ILE A 43 -4.52 16.06 -1.64
CA ILE A 43 -4.34 15.10 -2.74
C ILE A 43 -5.12 13.81 -2.45
N PRO A 44 -5.89 13.28 -3.41
CA PRO A 44 -6.40 11.90 -3.37
C PRO A 44 -5.27 10.86 -3.24
N THR A 45 -5.31 10.06 -2.17
CA THR A 45 -4.27 9.10 -1.81
C THR A 45 -4.86 7.74 -1.43
N PHE A 46 -4.23 6.67 -1.91
CA PHE A 46 -4.48 5.29 -1.50
C PHE A 46 -3.53 4.92 -0.35
N MET A 47 -4.11 4.44 0.75
CA MET A 47 -3.43 4.11 2.01
C MET A 47 -3.66 2.64 2.38
N ILE A 48 -2.64 1.96 2.90
CA ILE A 48 -2.75 0.59 3.43
C ILE A 48 -2.13 0.57 4.82
N GLU A 49 -2.88 0.12 5.84
CA GLU A 49 -2.46 0.16 7.25
C GLU A 49 -1.82 1.52 7.63
N ASP A 50 -2.49 2.62 7.27
CA ASP A 50 -2.04 4.01 7.49
C ASP A 50 -0.71 4.42 6.81
N VAL A 51 -0.20 3.58 5.90
CA VAL A 51 0.94 3.90 5.04
C VAL A 51 0.46 4.45 3.69
N PRO A 52 0.91 5.64 3.25
CA PRO A 52 0.61 6.16 1.91
C PRO A 52 1.35 5.36 0.84
N VAL A 53 0.58 4.78 -0.09
CA VAL A 53 1.12 4.04 -1.22
C VAL A 53 1.25 4.97 -2.43
N ILE A 54 0.13 5.47 -2.95
CA ILE A 54 0.13 6.25 -4.18
C ILE A 54 -0.97 7.31 -4.15
N GLY A 55 -0.65 8.52 -4.60
CA GLY A 55 -1.61 9.59 -4.81
C GLY A 55 -1.79 9.92 -6.29
N PHE A 56 -2.84 10.67 -6.60
CA PHE A 56 -3.06 11.22 -7.93
C PHE A 56 -3.84 12.53 -7.86
N ASP A 57 -3.57 13.47 -8.76
CA ASP A 57 -4.39 14.68 -8.91
C ASP A 57 -4.25 15.31 -10.30
N GLY A 58 -5.15 16.24 -10.62
CA GLY A 58 -5.09 17.06 -11.83
C GLY A 58 -4.54 18.47 -11.58
N TYR A 59 -3.91 19.04 -12.61
CA TYR A 59 -3.41 20.40 -12.66
C TYR A 59 -3.83 21.08 -13.96
N LYS A 60 -3.54 22.39 -14.10
CA LYS A 60 -3.96 23.20 -15.27
C LYS A 60 -3.49 22.60 -16.60
N ASN A 61 -2.27 22.06 -16.66
CA ASN A 61 -1.62 21.63 -17.91
C ASN A 61 -1.29 20.13 -17.94
N HIS A 62 -1.47 19.39 -16.85
CA HIS A 62 -1.13 17.98 -16.75
C HIS A 62 -1.91 17.31 -15.61
N ASN A 63 -1.85 15.98 -15.58
CA ASN A 63 -2.22 15.16 -14.45
C ASN A 63 -0.96 14.60 -13.80
N SER A 64 -1.03 14.22 -12.52
CA SER A 64 0.10 13.72 -11.76
C SER A 64 -0.23 12.45 -11.00
N ILE A 65 0.75 11.55 -10.96
CA ILE A 65 0.81 10.41 -10.04
C ILE A 65 1.88 10.70 -9.00
N PHE A 66 1.61 10.38 -7.73
CA PHE A 66 2.50 10.61 -6.59
C PHE A 66 2.86 9.28 -5.91
N PRO A 67 3.97 8.62 -6.29
CA PRO A 67 4.45 7.43 -5.61
C PRO A 67 5.15 7.73 -4.25
N TYR A 68 5.29 9.00 -3.87
CA TYR A 68 5.88 9.46 -2.60
C TYR A 68 7.28 8.91 -2.33
N SER A 69 8.20 9.17 -3.27
CA SER A 69 9.48 8.49 -3.27
C SER A 69 10.54 9.15 -4.15
N GLY A 70 11.66 9.52 -3.53
CA GLY A 70 12.75 10.19 -4.23
C GLY A 70 13.62 9.31 -5.13
N SER A 71 13.50 7.98 -5.06
CA SER A 71 14.44 7.02 -5.67
C SER A 71 13.82 6.09 -6.73
N PHE A 72 12.54 6.25 -7.07
CA PHE A 72 11.85 5.36 -8.02
C PHE A 72 12.43 5.40 -9.42
N ASN A 73 13.04 6.52 -9.78
CA ASN A 73 13.51 6.79 -11.13
C ASN A 73 14.67 5.88 -11.55
N ALA A 74 15.40 5.27 -10.60
CA ALA A 74 16.53 4.41 -10.94
C ALA A 74 16.10 3.08 -11.60
N ARG A 75 15.04 2.44 -11.09
CA ARG A 75 14.59 1.11 -11.58
C ARG A 75 13.59 1.19 -12.74
N LEU A 76 12.87 2.29 -12.84
CA LEU A 76 11.86 2.53 -13.89
C LEU A 76 12.31 3.61 -14.88
N LYS A 77 13.63 3.87 -14.98
CA LYS A 77 14.19 4.95 -15.77
C LYS A 77 13.66 4.92 -17.21
N SER A 78 13.88 3.80 -17.90
CA SER A 78 13.47 3.61 -19.30
C SER A 78 11.95 3.67 -19.50
N ASP A 79 11.21 3.07 -18.57
CA ASP A 79 9.74 3.11 -18.57
C ASP A 79 9.18 4.54 -18.42
N LEU A 80 9.93 5.43 -17.77
CA LEU A 80 9.51 6.79 -17.41
C LEU A 80 10.15 7.90 -18.27
N GLU A 81 11.07 7.58 -19.18
CA GLU A 81 11.85 8.54 -19.97
C GLU A 81 11.00 9.58 -20.71
N ARG A 82 9.81 9.19 -21.19
CA ARG A 82 8.89 10.09 -21.91
C ARG A 82 8.05 11.01 -21.02
N TYR A 83 8.08 10.82 -19.70
CA TYR A 83 7.26 11.59 -18.76
C TYR A 83 8.11 12.64 -18.05
N VAL A 84 7.52 13.83 -17.86
CA VAL A 84 8.09 14.83 -16.97
C VAL A 84 8.01 14.32 -15.54
N GLN A 85 9.13 14.37 -14.82
CA GLN A 85 9.28 13.82 -13.47
C GLN A 85 9.80 14.88 -12.50
N THR A 86 9.33 14.81 -11.26
CA THR A 86 9.92 15.52 -10.13
C THR A 86 10.45 14.52 -9.09
N LYS A 87 10.95 15.00 -7.95
CA LYS A 87 11.37 14.12 -6.84
C LYS A 87 10.23 13.25 -6.29
N GLY A 88 8.96 13.58 -6.55
CA GLY A 88 7.82 12.86 -5.97
C GLY A 88 6.63 12.65 -6.89
N SER A 89 6.70 13.11 -8.15
CA SER A 89 5.58 13.02 -9.09
C SER A 89 6.01 12.64 -10.50
N ILE A 90 5.08 12.00 -11.21
CA ILE A 90 5.16 11.70 -12.64
C ILE A 90 4.00 12.42 -13.30
N HIS A 91 4.29 13.29 -14.26
CA HIS A 91 3.29 14.08 -14.96
C HIS A 91 2.90 13.40 -16.28
N PHE A 92 1.62 13.43 -16.61
CA PHE A 92 1.08 12.91 -17.87
C PHE A 92 -0.02 13.84 -18.38
N GLU A 93 -0.35 13.70 -19.67
CA GLU A 93 -1.25 14.63 -20.35
C GLU A 93 -2.70 14.58 -19.83
N LEU A 94 -3.42 15.69 -19.97
CA LEU A 94 -4.77 15.89 -19.44
C LEU A 94 -5.77 14.85 -19.97
N GLY A 95 -5.67 14.53 -21.26
CA GLY A 95 -6.58 13.67 -22.01
C GLY A 95 -6.07 12.24 -22.24
N ILE A 96 -4.89 11.89 -21.73
CA ILE A 96 -4.28 10.56 -21.98
C ILE A 96 -4.43 9.66 -20.77
N VAL A 97 -4.97 8.46 -20.97
CA VAL A 97 -5.03 7.42 -19.95
C VAL A 97 -3.62 6.93 -19.61
N PHE A 98 -3.28 6.93 -18.33
CA PHE A 98 -1.99 6.42 -17.89
C PHE A 98 -1.87 4.91 -18.17
N PRO A 99 -0.75 4.41 -18.72
CA PRO A 99 -0.64 3.00 -19.09
C PRO A 99 -0.72 2.07 -17.88
N LYS A 100 -1.73 1.18 -17.86
CA LYS A 100 -1.94 0.22 -16.77
C LYS A 100 -0.71 -0.66 -16.46
N PRO A 101 0.05 -1.19 -17.45
CA PRO A 101 1.25 -1.98 -17.14
C PRO A 101 2.32 -1.18 -16.38
N LEU A 102 2.49 0.09 -16.74
CA LEU A 102 3.43 0.99 -16.07
C LEU A 102 2.94 1.35 -14.66
N LEU A 103 1.65 1.65 -14.50
CA LEU A 103 1.05 1.90 -13.20
C LEU A 103 1.29 0.72 -12.24
N LYS A 104 1.09 -0.51 -12.73
CA LYS A 104 1.34 -1.73 -11.97
C LYS A 104 2.81 -1.88 -11.55
N LYS A 105 3.76 -1.56 -12.43
CA LYS A 105 5.19 -1.55 -12.09
C LYS A 105 5.48 -0.53 -10.99
N ILE A 106 4.93 0.69 -11.09
CA ILE A 106 5.09 1.74 -10.08
C ILE A 106 4.53 1.29 -8.72
N ILE A 107 3.32 0.75 -8.68
CA ILE A 107 2.70 0.29 -7.43
C ILE A 107 3.52 -0.84 -6.80
N LYS A 108 3.96 -1.83 -7.58
CA LYS A 108 4.80 -2.94 -7.06
C LYS A 108 6.11 -2.43 -6.46
N GLU A 109 6.79 -1.52 -7.16
CA GLU A 109 8.03 -0.93 -6.65
C GLU A 109 7.78 -0.11 -5.37
N LYS A 110 6.63 0.57 -5.27
CA LYS A 110 6.23 1.24 -4.04
C LYS A 110 6.07 0.30 -2.87
N ILE A 111 5.34 -0.79 -3.07
CA ILE A 111 5.13 -1.77 -2.01
C ILE A 111 6.47 -2.38 -1.58
N ARG A 112 7.37 -2.65 -2.53
CA ARG A 112 8.74 -3.12 -2.23
C ARG A 112 9.48 -2.14 -1.32
N GLN A 113 9.48 -0.84 -1.66
CA GLN A 113 10.14 0.18 -0.83
C GLN A 113 9.46 0.37 0.53
N ILE A 114 8.13 0.22 0.61
CA ILE A 114 7.43 0.23 1.88
C ILE A 114 7.92 -0.94 2.74
N ASN A 115 7.99 -2.15 2.20
CA ASN A 115 8.49 -3.33 2.91
C ASN A 115 9.93 -3.14 3.40
N ASP A 116 10.81 -2.58 2.55
CA ASP A 116 12.21 -2.28 2.92
C ASP A 116 12.31 -1.23 4.04
N SER A 117 11.26 -0.43 4.24
CA SER A 117 11.22 0.61 5.27
C SER A 117 10.78 0.11 6.66
N PHE A 118 10.52 -1.20 6.80
CA PHE A 118 10.19 -1.88 8.05
C PHE A 118 11.32 -2.84 8.47
N PRO A 119 11.53 -3.05 9.79
CA PRO A 119 10.80 -2.45 10.90
C PRO A 119 11.08 -0.95 11.05
N LYS A 120 10.10 -0.20 11.57
CA LYS A 120 10.31 1.20 11.96
C LYS A 120 11.23 1.25 13.17
N LYS A 121 11.88 2.40 13.40
CA LYS A 121 12.68 2.64 14.63
C LYS A 121 11.86 2.46 15.91
N SER A 122 10.54 2.67 15.86
CA SER A 122 9.59 2.40 16.95
C SER A 122 9.40 0.90 17.25
N GLY A 123 9.93 0.01 16.42
CA GLY A 123 9.73 -1.44 16.48
C GLY A 123 8.50 -1.92 15.71
N GLU A 124 7.64 -1.04 15.20
CA GLU A 124 6.50 -1.46 14.37
C GLU A 124 6.98 -2.22 13.12
N TYR A 125 6.28 -3.29 12.78
CA TYR A 125 6.55 -4.08 11.58
C TYR A 125 5.28 -4.34 10.78
N LEU A 126 5.34 -3.99 9.50
CA LEU A 126 4.36 -4.35 8.49
C LEU A 126 5.10 -4.96 7.30
N GLN A 127 4.49 -5.96 6.69
CA GLN A 127 4.95 -6.53 5.43
C GLN A 127 3.73 -6.76 4.53
N PHE A 128 3.84 -6.42 3.26
CA PHE A 128 2.79 -6.54 2.25
C PHE A 128 3.21 -7.46 1.10
N TYR A 129 2.23 -8.14 0.49
CA TYR A 129 2.38 -8.78 -0.81
C TYR A 129 2.48 -7.73 -1.94
N PRO A 130 2.95 -8.07 -3.15
CA PRO A 130 3.15 -7.09 -4.22
C PRO A 130 1.89 -6.34 -4.69
N ASP A 131 0.70 -6.82 -4.35
CA ASP A 131 -0.62 -6.19 -4.59
C ASP A 131 -1.10 -5.34 -3.40
N GLY A 132 -0.25 -5.13 -2.40
CA GLY A 132 -0.57 -4.34 -1.21
C GLY A 132 -1.38 -5.08 -0.15
N VAL A 133 -1.75 -6.35 -0.36
CA VAL A 133 -2.41 -7.14 0.70
C VAL A 133 -1.44 -7.31 1.87
N LEU A 134 -1.92 -7.07 3.09
CA LEU A 134 -1.12 -7.28 4.31
C LEU A 134 -0.69 -8.75 4.38
N LYS A 135 0.60 -8.98 4.61
CA LYS A 135 1.20 -10.32 4.74
C LYS A 135 1.55 -10.63 6.18
N ALA A 136 2.11 -9.66 6.91
CA ALA A 136 2.42 -9.80 8.31
C ALA A 136 2.36 -8.45 9.03
N LYS A 137 1.93 -8.46 10.29
CA LYS A 137 2.09 -7.33 11.21
C LYS A 137 2.45 -7.77 12.61
N GLY A 138 3.22 -6.94 13.29
CA GLY A 138 3.62 -7.16 14.67
C GLY A 138 4.62 -6.09 15.13
N LYS A 139 5.39 -6.41 16.16
CA LYS A 139 6.40 -5.51 16.71
C LYS A 139 7.73 -6.23 16.94
N TYR A 140 8.80 -5.46 16.86
CA TYR A 140 10.14 -5.80 17.31
C TYR A 140 10.48 -5.00 18.56
N ARG A 141 11.23 -5.63 19.46
CA ARG A 141 11.86 -4.97 20.61
C ARG A 141 13.28 -5.49 20.73
N ALA A 142 14.27 -4.59 20.77
CA ALA A 142 15.69 -4.93 20.80
C ALA A 142 16.11 -5.94 19.70
N GLY A 143 15.64 -5.73 18.46
CA GLY A 143 15.96 -6.58 17.31
C GLY A 143 15.23 -7.94 17.28
N LYS A 144 14.41 -8.26 18.29
CA LYS A 144 13.68 -9.54 18.37
C LYS A 144 12.17 -9.35 18.22
N LEU A 145 11.48 -10.37 17.72
CA LEU A 145 10.01 -10.40 17.66
C LEU A 145 9.41 -10.21 19.06
N HIS A 146 8.39 -9.37 19.18
CA HIS A 146 7.77 -9.04 20.44
C HIS A 146 6.27 -8.74 20.32
N GLY A 147 5.51 -9.11 21.35
CA GLY A 147 4.08 -8.87 21.43
C GLY A 147 3.30 -9.68 20.41
N ASP A 148 2.12 -9.19 20.05
CA ASP A 148 1.22 -9.87 19.13
C ASP A 148 1.70 -9.80 17.69
N TRP A 149 1.56 -10.92 17.00
CA TRP A 149 1.88 -11.08 15.61
C TRP A 149 0.73 -11.74 14.86
N GLN A 150 0.52 -11.28 13.63
CA GLN A 150 -0.48 -11.80 12.72
C GLN A 150 0.15 -11.98 11.34
N TRP A 151 -0.16 -13.10 10.70
CA TRP A 151 0.19 -13.39 9.31
C TRP A 151 -1.07 -13.67 8.53
N PHE A 152 -1.10 -13.21 7.30
CA PHE A 152 -2.26 -13.26 6.42
C PHE A 152 -1.86 -13.92 5.10
N ARG A 153 -2.84 -14.54 4.45
CA ARG A 153 -2.70 -15.09 3.10
C ARG A 153 -2.77 -13.97 2.08
N LYS A 154 -2.41 -14.28 0.83
CA LYS A 154 -2.56 -13.35 -0.30
C LYS A 154 -4.03 -12.95 -0.54
N THR A 155 -4.99 -13.76 -0.08
CA THR A 155 -6.42 -13.43 -0.10
C THR A 155 -6.82 -12.39 0.96
N GLY A 156 -5.91 -12.01 1.87
CA GLY A 156 -6.19 -11.15 3.03
C GLY A 156 -6.73 -11.91 4.24
N VAL A 157 -7.05 -13.19 4.11
CA VAL A 157 -7.54 -14.03 5.22
C VAL A 157 -6.42 -14.29 6.22
N ILE A 158 -6.72 -14.15 7.51
CA ILE A 158 -5.75 -14.47 8.58
C ILE A 158 -5.31 -15.93 8.48
N MET A 159 -4.00 -16.16 8.53
CA MET A 159 -3.39 -17.49 8.44
C MET A 159 -2.96 -17.98 9.82
N ARG A 160 -2.33 -17.10 10.59
CA ARG A 160 -1.76 -17.42 11.89
C ARG A 160 -1.75 -16.18 12.78
N SER A 161 -1.93 -16.37 14.07
CA SER A 161 -1.68 -15.36 15.09
C SER A 161 -1.05 -15.97 16.33
N GLY A 162 -0.33 -15.16 17.09
CA GLY A 162 0.30 -15.57 18.34
C GLY A 162 1.10 -14.41 18.91
N SER A 163 1.84 -14.67 19.99
CA SER A 163 2.68 -13.66 20.62
C SER A 163 4.14 -14.11 20.72
N PHE A 164 5.05 -13.15 20.80
CA PHE A 164 6.45 -13.39 21.11
C PHE A 164 6.91 -12.66 22.37
N LYS A 165 7.72 -13.34 23.18
CA LYS A 165 8.42 -12.77 24.34
C LYS A 165 9.90 -13.09 24.21
N GLY A 166 10.77 -12.07 24.19
CA GLY A 166 12.21 -12.28 24.05
C GLY A 166 12.65 -12.90 22.71
N GLY A 167 11.82 -12.83 21.66
CA GLY A 167 12.05 -13.50 20.37
C GLY A 167 11.47 -14.92 20.28
N GLU A 168 10.95 -15.46 21.37
CA GLU A 168 10.41 -16.82 21.45
C GLU A 168 8.88 -16.82 21.43
N GLN A 169 8.30 -17.89 20.89
CA GLN A 169 6.85 -18.06 20.84
C GLN A 169 6.29 -18.14 22.25
N ALA A 170 5.23 -17.38 22.53
CA ALA A 170 4.58 -17.37 23.84
C ALA A 170 3.06 -17.38 23.71
N GLY A 171 2.40 -17.96 24.72
CA GLY A 171 0.95 -17.97 24.84
C GLY A 171 0.27 -18.88 23.82
N THR A 172 -0.99 -18.57 23.51
CA THR A 172 -1.78 -19.37 22.56
C THR A 172 -1.50 -18.93 21.13
N TRP A 173 -1.02 -19.87 20.32
CA TRP A 173 -0.90 -19.74 18.89
C TRP A 173 -2.13 -20.30 18.20
N VAL A 174 -2.66 -19.55 17.23
CA VAL A 174 -3.86 -19.91 16.49
C VAL A 174 -3.51 -20.00 15.01
N THR A 175 -3.83 -21.13 14.39
CA THR A 175 -3.80 -21.31 12.94
C THR A 175 -5.23 -21.32 12.42
N TYR A 176 -5.45 -20.63 11.31
CA TYR A 176 -6.76 -20.49 10.68
C TYR A 176 -6.77 -21.16 9.31
N ASP A 177 -7.95 -21.66 8.92
CA ASP A 177 -8.19 -22.25 7.61
C ASP A 177 -8.24 -21.19 6.48
N ALA A 178 -8.70 -21.57 5.29
CA ALA A 178 -8.80 -20.67 4.15
C ALA A 178 -9.93 -19.63 4.28
N GLN A 179 -10.88 -19.86 5.18
CA GLN A 179 -12.03 -18.99 5.47
C GLN A 179 -11.79 -18.12 6.71
N GLY A 180 -10.68 -18.31 7.41
CA GLY A 180 -10.33 -17.57 8.62
C GLY A 180 -10.96 -18.16 9.89
N LYS A 181 -11.51 -19.37 9.83
CA LYS A 181 -11.99 -20.08 11.02
C LYS A 181 -10.81 -20.76 11.71
N VAL A 182 -10.88 -20.82 13.04
CA VAL A 182 -9.86 -21.48 13.86
C VAL A 182 -9.76 -22.95 13.44
N TYR A 183 -8.59 -23.33 12.95
CA TYR A 183 -8.25 -24.71 12.60
C TYR A 183 -7.50 -25.40 13.75
N LYS A 184 -6.56 -24.69 14.40
CA LYS A 184 -5.76 -25.24 15.49
C LYS A 184 -5.40 -24.16 16.51
N LYS A 185 -5.45 -24.52 17.79
CA LYS A 185 -4.86 -23.75 18.89
C LYS A 185 -3.74 -24.57 19.54
N THR A 186 -2.60 -23.94 19.79
CA THR A 186 -1.48 -24.54 20.51
C THR A 186 -1.08 -23.60 21.64
N LEU A 187 -1.13 -24.09 22.88
CA LEU A 187 -0.58 -23.35 24.01
C LEU A 187 0.93 -23.60 24.07
N ILE A 188 1.72 -22.53 23.98
CA ILE A 188 3.16 -22.58 24.22
C ILE A 188 3.40 -22.21 25.68
N THR A 189 3.62 -23.22 26.50
CA THR A 189 4.12 -23.07 27.87
C THR A 189 5.64 -22.94 27.81
N GLY A 190 6.19 -21.88 28.40
CA GLY A 190 7.63 -21.79 28.58
C GLY A 190 8.12 -22.99 29.40
N SER A 191 9.24 -23.57 28.98
CA SER A 191 10.02 -24.53 29.78
C SER A 191 10.58 -23.87 31.03
#